data_AF-A0A1V5VQQ5-F1
#
_entry.id   AF-A0A1V5VQQ5-F1
#
_cell.length_a   1.000
_cell.length_b   1.000
_cell.length_c   1.000
_cell.angle_alpha   90.00
_cell.angle_beta   90.00
_cell.angle_gamma   90.00
#
_symmetry.space_group_name_H-M   'P 1'
#
loop_
_entity.id
_entity.type
_entity.pdbx_description
1 polymer ?
#
loop_
_entity_poly.entity_id
_entity_poly.type
_entity_poly.pdbx_seq_one_letter_code
_entity_poly.pdbx_strand_id
1 'polypeptide(L)'
;MHSKLLFFMATPLVAYTSIMAQNIDKPKAISSTYDRSSLTCLYMKFPGENHATEIASKFPQIAFSDKYYNNNLQNLIIEAPYSRTNTEIVPEEAIKDYLTKQKLAKSIISEWYNRKEDGTMSMDLIFERGMFNATDAEYIKAQTTKRGNALLQDYGNRLIQRSYILVFDYANVKTMSEAKVTDRHGWQATVTAYLYKIDFNEEIQAALYDCWIYPEDSPEVKAEKLQKFEQLEIPIEFVAKTTHSLSASQANQLGILSILTKQKSDDELLMELVQSGYDETLYYLEKKYEDFMVKATIYKVKPIQVKIGKKEGLKCDHRYFVYEYVFDEKTNSIKPVYRGVIRATSKIADNRQVATGEMPSSTFYQTAGRKLQTGYLVRQQNDNGIEILAGYEMGEIGGPYGRLDFRLGRFIGLRAFFIYLEGGGQQQKECTYYYPSYSWSTTEDVTFLHYGVGLAQGLMLTRNTELRPYIGIALESALSDEIDKADEGNLSTKYLKFGGNLAINVRHNIQLMGGISYYALIGNAYNKDNDDLGIKWDEIFQDRKGLSGLVGLKIMF
;
A
#
# COMPACT_ATOMS: atom_id res chain seq x y z
N MET A 1 23.86 -28.52 23.61
CA MET A 1 24.40 -27.18 23.29
C MET A 1 23.72 -26.75 22.00
N HIS A 2 23.00 -25.63 22.02
CA HIS A 2 21.98 -25.25 21.02
C HIS A 2 22.53 -25.11 19.59
N SER A 3 22.08 -25.95 18.66
CA SER A 3 22.32 -25.78 17.22
C SER A 3 21.29 -24.79 16.67
N LYS A 4 21.81 -23.65 16.18
CA LYS A 4 21.04 -22.62 15.49
C LYS A 4 20.63 -23.16 14.12
N LEU A 5 19.36 -23.51 13.97
CA LEU A 5 18.72 -23.69 12.67
C LEU A 5 18.82 -22.35 11.93
N LEU A 6 19.69 -22.26 10.91
CA LEU A 6 19.75 -21.09 10.02
C LEU A 6 18.49 -21.09 9.16
N PHE A 7 17.43 -20.53 9.71
CA PHE A 7 16.23 -20.11 8.99
C PHE A 7 16.63 -19.04 7.98
N PHE A 8 16.76 -19.41 6.70
CA PHE A 8 16.55 -18.46 5.61
C PHE A 8 15.03 -18.25 5.47
N MET A 9 14.41 -17.65 6.48
CA MET A 9 13.12 -17.03 6.30
C MET A 9 13.37 -15.69 5.62
N ALA A 10 13.08 -15.62 4.33
CA ALA A 10 12.50 -14.39 3.82
C ALA A 10 11.19 -14.21 4.59
N THR A 11 11.25 -13.54 5.74
CA THR A 11 10.05 -13.12 6.47
C THR A 11 9.46 -11.97 5.66
N PRO A 12 8.39 -12.12 4.86
CA PRO A 12 7.53 -10.99 4.66
C PRO A 12 7.03 -10.66 6.06
N LEU A 13 7.36 -9.46 6.52
CA LEU A 13 6.80 -8.89 7.72
C LEU A 13 5.27 -8.91 7.53
N VAL A 14 4.61 -9.96 8.01
CA VAL A 14 3.16 -10.03 8.06
C VAL A 14 2.78 -8.99 9.09
N ALA A 15 2.50 -7.79 8.61
CA ALA A 15 1.77 -6.82 9.40
C ALA A 15 0.51 -7.55 9.88
N TYR A 16 0.35 -7.66 11.21
CA TYR A 16 -0.91 -7.99 11.86
C TYR A 16 -1.93 -6.88 11.51
N THR A 17 -2.32 -6.82 10.25
CA THR A 17 -3.47 -6.08 9.78
C THR A 17 -4.60 -7.08 9.79
N SER A 18 -5.76 -6.68 10.32
CA SER A 18 -6.97 -7.42 10.11
C SER A 18 -7.15 -7.63 8.61
N ILE A 19 -6.87 -8.85 8.13
CA ILE A 19 -6.97 -9.25 6.73
C ILE A 19 -8.46 -9.38 6.42
N MET A 20 -9.14 -8.23 6.30
CA MET A 20 -10.53 -8.15 5.91
C MET A 20 -10.59 -7.89 4.41
N ALA A 21 -11.20 -8.81 3.68
CA ALA A 21 -11.40 -8.62 2.25
C ALA A 21 -12.31 -7.41 2.03
N GLN A 22 -11.90 -6.49 1.16
CA GLN A 22 -12.70 -5.30 0.91
C GLN A 22 -14.01 -5.66 0.21
N ASN A 23 -15.11 -5.45 0.92
CA ASN A 23 -16.45 -5.56 0.39
C ASN A 23 -16.78 -4.31 -0.44
N ILE A 24 -17.80 -4.44 -1.30
CA ILE A 24 -18.38 -3.30 -1.99
C ILE A 24 -19.25 -2.57 -0.98
N ASP A 25 -18.88 -1.35 -0.61
CA ASP A 25 -19.69 -0.53 0.29
C ASP A 25 -21.10 -0.33 -0.28
N LYS A 26 -22.10 -0.26 0.61
CA LYS A 26 -23.45 0.17 0.21
C LYS A 26 -23.32 1.57 -0.41
N PRO A 27 -24.06 1.88 -1.49
CA PRO A 27 -23.88 3.12 -2.22
C PRO A 27 -24.31 4.33 -1.37
N LYS A 28 -23.36 4.95 -0.67
CA LYS A 28 -23.43 6.40 -0.41
C LYS A 28 -23.34 7.10 -1.76
N ALA A 29 -23.93 8.28 -1.88
CA ALA A 29 -23.70 9.13 -3.03
C ALA A 29 -22.20 9.44 -3.12
N ILE A 30 -21.51 8.82 -4.08
CA ILE A 30 -20.10 9.11 -4.35
C ILE A 30 -20.10 10.42 -5.16
N SER A 31 -19.36 11.44 -4.72
CA SER A 31 -19.20 12.65 -5.54
C SER A 31 -18.42 12.31 -6.82
N SER A 32 -18.84 12.87 -7.95
CA SER A 32 -18.09 12.77 -9.21
C SER A 32 -16.91 13.72 -9.28
N THR A 33 -16.82 14.72 -8.39
CA THR A 33 -15.70 15.66 -8.32
C THR A 33 -14.55 15.09 -7.51
N TYR A 34 -13.32 15.36 -7.96
CA TYR A 34 -12.10 15.09 -7.22
C TYR A 34 -11.39 16.40 -6.95
N ASP A 35 -11.29 16.73 -5.66
CA ASP A 35 -10.56 17.89 -5.18
C ASP A 35 -9.29 17.49 -4.46
N ARG A 36 -8.18 18.10 -4.80
CA ARG A 36 -6.93 17.79 -4.15
C ARG A 36 -6.95 18.25 -2.69
N SER A 37 -6.55 17.34 -1.80
CA SER A 37 -6.29 17.66 -0.40
C SER A 37 -4.90 18.29 -0.22
N SER A 38 -4.78 19.14 0.79
CA SER A 38 -3.52 19.74 1.23
C SER A 38 -3.08 19.10 2.53
N LEU A 39 -1.79 18.79 2.66
CA LEU A 39 -1.24 18.18 3.87
C LEU A 39 -0.13 19.04 4.47
N THR A 40 -0.17 19.16 5.79
CA THR A 40 0.94 19.60 6.62
C THR A 40 1.42 18.40 7.43
N CYS A 41 2.65 17.94 7.21
CA CYS A 41 3.22 16.77 7.86
C CYS A 41 4.17 17.18 8.99
N LEU A 42 3.95 16.65 10.18
CA LEU A 42 4.76 16.92 11.37
C LEU A 42 5.30 15.62 11.94
N TYR A 43 6.54 15.63 12.40
CA TYR A 43 7.10 14.59 13.25
C TYR A 43 6.95 14.98 14.71
N MET A 44 6.28 14.13 15.49
CA MET A 44 6.21 14.26 16.94
C MET A 44 7.38 13.52 17.57
N LYS A 45 8.35 14.30 18.04
CA LYS A 45 9.55 13.81 18.70
C LYS A 45 9.26 13.57 20.18
N PHE A 46 9.50 12.35 20.66
CA PHE A 46 9.46 12.04 22.09
C PHE A 46 10.86 12.20 22.68
N PRO A 47 11.07 13.11 23.66
CA PRO A 47 12.35 13.25 24.33
C PRO A 47 12.80 11.95 24.99
N GLY A 48 14.03 11.52 24.73
CA GLY A 48 14.62 10.32 25.33
C GLY A 48 14.28 8.99 24.65
N GLU A 49 13.45 9.00 23.60
CA GLU A 49 13.21 7.80 22.78
C GLU A 49 14.45 7.48 21.92
N ASN A 50 14.77 6.19 21.80
CA ASN A 50 15.87 5.71 20.98
C ASN A 50 15.72 6.20 19.52
N HIS A 51 16.83 6.69 18.96
CA HIS A 51 16.96 7.15 17.58
C HIS A 51 16.01 8.29 17.16
N ALA A 52 15.35 8.97 18.09
CA ALA A 52 14.44 10.06 17.78
C ALA A 52 15.14 11.25 17.08
N THR A 53 16.42 11.48 17.40
CA THR A 53 17.23 12.53 16.76
C THR A 53 17.57 12.16 15.31
N GLU A 54 17.87 10.90 15.05
CA GLU A 54 18.17 10.39 13.73
C GLU A 54 16.92 10.46 12.84
N ILE A 55 15.75 10.06 13.33
CA ILE A 55 14.47 10.24 12.63
C ILE A 55 14.18 11.73 12.37
N ALA A 56 14.35 12.60 13.38
CA ALA A 56 14.20 14.05 13.23
C ALA A 56 15.09 14.63 12.12
N SER A 57 16.31 14.10 11.95
CA SER A 57 17.22 14.56 10.89
C SER A 57 16.75 14.17 9.48
N LYS A 58 16.01 13.06 9.34
CA LYS A 58 15.55 12.52 8.05
C LYS A 58 14.16 13.01 7.66
N PHE A 59 13.28 13.27 8.63
CA PHE A 59 11.88 13.62 8.34
C PHE A 59 11.71 14.84 7.41
N PRO A 60 12.48 15.94 7.55
CA PRO A 60 12.39 17.07 6.61
C PRO A 60 12.83 16.75 5.18
N GLN A 61 13.53 15.62 4.96
CA GLN A 61 14.06 15.20 3.67
C GLN A 61 13.11 14.26 2.91
N ILE A 62 11.92 13.97 3.46
CA ILE A 62 10.91 13.14 2.82
C ILE A 62 10.53 13.73 1.46
N ALA A 63 10.52 12.88 0.43
CA ALA A 63 9.97 13.20 -0.87
C ALA A 63 8.44 13.30 -0.74
N PHE A 64 7.93 14.54 -0.73
CA PHE A 64 6.50 14.80 -0.60
C PHE A 64 5.74 14.36 -1.86
N SER A 65 4.57 13.76 -1.68
CA SER A 65 3.76 13.22 -2.77
C SER A 65 3.12 14.31 -3.62
N ASP A 66 3.35 14.26 -4.94
CA ASP A 66 2.74 15.14 -5.96
C ASP A 66 1.20 15.13 -5.96
N LYS A 67 0.60 14.13 -5.32
CA LYS A 67 -0.86 13.97 -5.19
C LYS A 67 -1.50 15.06 -4.32
N TYR A 68 -0.78 15.54 -3.31
CA TYR A 68 -1.29 16.48 -2.33
C TYR A 68 -0.65 17.85 -2.52
N TYR A 69 -1.34 18.91 -2.10
CA TYR A 69 -0.68 20.19 -1.95
C TYR A 69 0.16 20.18 -0.67
N ASN A 70 1.39 20.66 -0.78
CA ASN A 70 2.27 20.78 0.36
C ASN A 70 1.98 22.08 1.12
N ASN A 71 1.52 21.95 2.36
CA ASN A 71 1.29 23.05 3.31
C ASN A 71 2.23 22.92 4.52
N ASN A 72 3.38 22.26 4.35
CA ASN A 72 4.41 22.17 5.37
C ASN A 72 4.90 23.57 5.76
N LEU A 73 4.94 23.82 7.07
CA LEU A 73 5.54 25.04 7.63
C LEU A 73 7.05 24.85 7.79
N GLN A 74 7.77 25.92 8.13
CA GLN A 74 9.22 25.87 8.29
C GLN A 74 9.67 24.85 9.33
N ASN A 75 8.95 24.74 10.47
CA ASN A 75 9.25 23.74 11.49
C ASN A 75 8.34 22.52 11.33
N LEU A 76 8.96 21.37 11.01
CA LEU A 76 8.27 20.09 10.84
C LEU A 76 8.37 19.17 12.05
N ILE A 77 9.06 19.61 13.10
CA ILE A 77 9.30 18.80 14.30
C ILE A 77 8.61 19.48 15.47
N ILE A 78 7.74 18.74 16.14
CA ILE A 78 7.10 19.16 17.38
C ILE A 78 7.56 18.24 18.52
N GLU A 79 7.77 18.82 19.70
CA GLU A 79 8.01 18.03 20.90
C GLU A 79 6.68 17.41 21.38
N ALA A 80 6.72 16.14 21.77
CA ALA A 80 5.52 15.42 22.18
C ALA A 80 4.85 16.08 23.40
N PRO A 81 3.54 16.38 23.35
CA PRO A 81 2.85 17.04 24.46
C PRO A 81 2.51 16.08 25.63
N TYR A 82 2.90 14.80 25.53
CA TYR A 82 2.65 13.78 26.53
C TYR A 82 3.77 12.73 26.56
N SER A 83 3.80 11.92 27.62
CA SER A 83 4.66 10.73 27.71
C SER A 83 3.90 9.49 27.27
N ARG A 84 4.55 8.61 26.50
CA ARG A 84 3.98 7.30 26.12
C ARG A 84 3.72 6.37 27.30
N THR A 85 4.36 6.60 28.44
CA THR A 85 4.14 5.82 29.67
C THR A 85 2.84 6.20 30.39
N ASN A 86 2.24 7.35 30.06
CA ASN A 86 0.99 7.77 30.65
C ASN A 86 -0.20 7.18 29.89
N THR A 87 -0.86 6.20 30.50
CA THR A 87 -2.01 5.49 29.93
C THR A 87 -3.34 6.23 30.07
N GLU A 88 -3.40 7.29 30.87
CA GLU A 88 -4.61 8.09 31.07
C GLU A 88 -4.82 9.13 29.96
N ILE A 89 -3.76 9.44 29.21
CA ILE A 89 -3.81 10.41 28.12
C ILE A 89 -4.40 9.76 26.88
N VAL A 90 -5.35 10.47 26.26
CA VAL A 90 -5.85 10.17 24.91
C VAL A 90 -4.96 10.92 23.92
N PRO A 91 -4.06 10.23 23.18
CA PRO A 91 -3.10 10.89 22.28
C PRO A 91 -3.75 11.84 21.28
N GLU A 92 -4.89 11.43 20.73
CA GLU A 92 -5.61 12.17 19.70
C GLU A 92 -6.04 13.56 20.21
N GLU A 93 -6.47 13.65 21.47
CA GLU A 93 -6.89 14.90 22.12
C GLU A 93 -5.70 15.74 22.58
N ALA A 94 -4.68 15.12 23.21
CA ALA A 94 -3.49 15.84 23.66
C ALA A 94 -2.72 16.51 22.50
N ILE A 95 -2.64 15.85 21.35
CA ILE A 95 -2.08 16.43 20.13
C ILE A 95 -2.99 17.55 19.62
N LYS A 96 -4.30 17.34 19.54
CA LYS A 96 -5.26 18.38 19.09
C LYS A 96 -5.13 19.67 19.91
N ASP A 97 -5.09 19.53 21.23
CA ASP A 97 -4.97 20.65 22.17
C ASP A 97 -3.64 21.38 21.99
N TYR A 98 -2.55 20.64 21.79
CA TYR A 98 -1.25 21.22 21.47
C TYR A 98 -1.29 22.02 20.15
N LEU A 99 -1.81 21.43 19.06
CA LEU A 99 -1.88 22.09 17.75
C LEU A 99 -2.76 23.34 17.80
N THR A 100 -3.87 23.29 18.56
CA THR A 100 -4.78 24.43 18.78
C THR A 100 -4.08 25.54 19.55
N LYS A 101 -3.37 25.20 20.65
CA LYS A 101 -2.61 26.17 21.44
C LYS A 101 -1.50 26.86 20.64
N GLN A 102 -0.85 26.12 19.72
CA GLN A 102 0.15 26.67 18.80
C GLN A 102 -0.47 27.47 17.63
N LYS A 103 -1.80 27.58 17.56
CA LYS A 103 -2.55 28.21 16.46
C LYS A 103 -2.13 27.69 15.08
N LEU A 104 -1.82 26.39 14.97
CA LEU A 104 -1.24 25.81 13.76
C LEU A 104 -2.18 25.93 12.55
N ALA A 105 -3.48 25.70 12.75
CA ALA A 105 -4.47 25.88 11.69
C ALA A 105 -4.47 27.31 11.14
N LYS A 106 -4.35 28.32 12.01
CA LYS A 106 -4.25 29.72 11.59
C LYS A 106 -3.01 29.97 10.73
N SER A 107 -1.87 29.37 11.07
CA SER A 107 -0.64 29.48 10.26
C SER A 107 -0.82 28.83 8.89
N ILE A 108 -1.45 27.66 8.82
CA ILE A 108 -1.71 26.96 7.55
C ILE A 108 -2.71 27.75 6.67
N ILE A 109 -3.74 28.36 7.28
CA ILE A 109 -4.67 29.22 6.54
C ILE A 109 -3.98 30.52 6.09
N SER A 110 -3.05 31.06 6.87
CA SER A 110 -2.24 32.21 6.45
C SER A 110 -1.44 31.93 5.17
N GLU A 111 -0.86 30.73 5.04
CA GLU A 111 -0.17 30.30 3.82
C GLU A 111 -1.12 30.25 2.61
N TRP A 112 -2.34 29.71 2.78
CA TRP A 112 -3.35 29.69 1.72
C TRP A 112 -3.64 31.08 1.13
N TYR A 113 -3.70 32.09 1.99
CA TYR A 113 -3.97 33.48 1.62
C TYR A 113 -2.70 34.30 1.42
N ASN A 114 -1.53 33.65 1.29
CA ASN A 114 -0.22 34.29 1.10
C ASN A 114 -0.02 35.49 2.04
N ARG A 115 -0.43 35.34 3.31
CA ARG A 115 -0.43 36.44 4.28
C ARG A 115 1.01 36.83 4.61
N LYS A 116 1.32 38.12 4.45
CA LYS A 116 2.64 38.67 4.76
C LYS A 116 2.75 39.08 6.23
N GLU A 117 3.96 39.42 6.66
CA GLU A 117 4.23 39.92 8.02
C GLU A 117 3.44 41.20 8.34
N ASP A 118 3.24 42.07 7.35
CA ASP A 118 2.44 43.31 7.48
C ASP A 118 0.91 43.06 7.54
N GLY A 119 0.47 41.82 7.39
CA GLY A 119 -0.93 41.40 7.41
C GLY A 119 -1.68 41.48 6.10
N THR A 120 -1.05 41.97 5.02
CA THR A 120 -1.64 41.92 3.68
C THR A 120 -1.76 40.48 3.19
N MET A 121 -2.82 40.19 2.45
CA MET A 121 -3.16 38.86 1.91
C MET A 121 -3.38 38.93 0.41
N SER A 122 -3.30 37.78 -0.26
CA SER A 122 -3.63 37.64 -1.69
C SER A 122 -4.29 36.30 -1.98
N MET A 123 -5.04 36.23 -3.08
CA MET A 123 -5.69 35.00 -3.54
C MET A 123 -4.82 34.18 -4.50
N ASP A 124 -3.55 34.57 -4.71
CA ASP A 124 -2.72 34.03 -5.78
C ASP A 124 -2.53 32.51 -5.67
N LEU A 125 -2.21 32.02 -4.46
CA LEU A 125 -2.05 30.58 -4.23
C LEU A 125 -3.37 29.81 -4.40
N ILE A 126 -4.49 30.39 -3.94
CA ILE A 126 -5.83 29.80 -4.10
C ILE A 126 -6.16 29.69 -5.59
N PHE A 127 -5.94 30.75 -6.36
CA PHE A 127 -6.21 30.79 -7.79
C PHE A 127 -5.32 29.83 -8.58
N GLU A 128 -4.02 29.78 -8.26
CA GLU A 128 -3.08 28.84 -8.86
C GLU A 128 -3.52 27.39 -8.61
N ARG A 129 -3.84 27.05 -7.36
CA ARG A 129 -4.29 25.70 -6.98
C ARG A 129 -5.66 25.37 -7.57
N GLY A 130 -6.55 26.35 -7.75
CA GLY A 130 -7.82 26.18 -8.45
C GLY A 130 -7.61 25.78 -9.91
N MET A 131 -6.76 26.52 -10.62
CA MET A 131 -6.38 26.22 -12.01
C MET A 131 -5.67 24.86 -12.12
N PHE A 132 -4.73 24.59 -11.23
CA PHE A 132 -4.00 23.33 -11.24
C PHE A 132 -4.89 22.16 -10.88
N ASN A 133 -5.85 22.28 -9.96
CA ASN A 133 -6.75 21.18 -9.60
C ASN A 133 -7.73 20.80 -10.72
N ALA A 134 -8.10 21.76 -11.56
CA ALA A 134 -9.12 21.57 -12.58
C ALA A 134 -8.84 20.38 -13.52
N THR A 135 -9.90 19.66 -13.85
CA THR A 135 -9.92 18.60 -14.87
C THR A 135 -10.16 19.20 -16.26
N ASP A 136 -9.86 18.44 -17.32
CA ASP A 136 -10.19 18.87 -18.68
C ASP A 136 -11.69 19.11 -18.91
N ALA A 137 -12.54 18.30 -18.26
CA ALA A 137 -13.98 18.49 -18.36
C ALA A 137 -14.41 19.83 -17.74
N GLU A 138 -13.83 20.20 -16.60
CA GLU A 138 -14.05 21.51 -15.97
C GLU A 138 -13.46 22.64 -16.80
N TYR A 139 -12.27 22.46 -17.37
CA TYR A 139 -11.65 23.45 -18.25
C TYR A 139 -12.52 23.75 -19.48
N ILE A 140 -12.93 22.71 -20.22
CA ILE A 140 -13.79 22.86 -21.40
C ILE A 140 -15.11 23.53 -21.01
N LYS A 141 -15.72 23.11 -19.89
CA LYS A 141 -16.93 23.76 -19.36
C LYS A 141 -16.69 25.23 -19.07
N ALA A 142 -15.59 25.58 -18.40
CA ALA A 142 -15.25 26.97 -18.06
C ALA A 142 -15.06 27.85 -19.29
N GLN A 143 -14.39 27.35 -20.35
CA GLN A 143 -14.21 28.08 -21.61
C GLN A 143 -15.53 28.42 -22.33
N THR A 144 -16.60 27.65 -22.09
CA THR A 144 -17.93 27.97 -22.64
C THR A 144 -18.67 29.05 -21.84
N THR A 145 -18.15 29.47 -20.68
CA THR A 145 -18.77 30.51 -19.83
C THR A 145 -18.13 31.88 -20.06
N LYS A 146 -18.86 32.96 -19.74
CA LYS A 146 -18.31 34.33 -19.76
C LYS A 146 -17.13 34.55 -18.79
N ARG A 147 -17.03 33.73 -17.74
CA ARG A 147 -15.99 33.85 -16.70
C ARG A 147 -14.67 33.21 -17.12
N GLY A 148 -14.68 32.26 -18.06
CA GLY A 148 -13.47 31.56 -18.51
C GLY A 148 -12.66 31.00 -17.35
N ASN A 149 -11.35 31.28 -17.34
CA ASN A 149 -10.42 30.83 -16.31
C ASN A 149 -10.76 31.33 -14.89
N ALA A 150 -11.45 32.46 -14.74
CA ALA A 150 -11.84 32.96 -13.42
C ALA A 150 -12.76 31.98 -12.67
N LEU A 151 -13.55 31.18 -13.40
CA LEU A 151 -14.36 30.12 -12.79
C LEU A 151 -13.49 29.02 -12.17
N LEU A 152 -12.37 28.67 -12.81
CA LEU A 152 -11.45 27.64 -12.33
C LEU A 152 -10.59 28.16 -11.17
N GLN A 153 -10.22 29.44 -11.19
CA GLN A 153 -9.53 30.10 -10.08
C GLN A 153 -10.38 30.06 -8.80
N ASP A 154 -11.68 30.36 -8.90
CA ASP A 154 -12.62 30.28 -7.78
C ASP A 154 -12.72 28.88 -7.17
N TYR A 155 -12.50 27.82 -7.96
CA TYR A 155 -12.49 26.45 -7.44
C TYR A 155 -11.41 26.25 -6.38
N GLY A 156 -10.38 27.09 -6.32
CA GLY A 156 -9.39 27.08 -5.25
C GLY A 156 -10.00 27.17 -3.85
N ASN A 157 -11.09 27.92 -3.67
CA ASN A 157 -11.73 28.08 -2.36
C ASN A 157 -12.22 26.75 -1.78
N ARG A 158 -12.71 25.84 -2.63
CA ARG A 158 -13.18 24.50 -2.21
C ARG A 158 -12.06 23.61 -1.68
N LEU A 159 -10.81 23.94 -2.01
CA LEU A 159 -9.62 23.16 -1.65
C LEU A 159 -9.13 23.50 -0.23
N ILE A 160 -9.44 24.69 0.28
CA ILE A 160 -9.04 25.14 1.62
C ILE A 160 -9.67 24.24 2.68
N GLN A 161 -10.95 23.88 2.51
CA GLN A 161 -11.68 22.93 3.37
C GLN A 161 -11.10 21.51 3.35
N ARG A 162 -10.20 21.19 2.41
CA ARG A 162 -9.46 19.92 2.33
C ARG A 162 -8.03 20.07 2.84
N SER A 163 -7.83 20.89 3.87
CA SER A 163 -6.56 21.05 4.56
C SER A 163 -6.47 20.12 5.76
N TYR A 164 -5.42 19.31 5.81
CA TYR A 164 -5.19 18.33 6.86
C TYR A 164 -3.82 18.47 7.48
N ILE A 165 -3.73 18.12 8.76
CA ILE A 165 -2.49 18.03 9.51
C ILE A 165 -2.26 16.54 9.81
N LEU A 166 -1.09 16.04 9.45
CA LEU A 166 -0.69 14.66 9.66
C LEU A 166 0.51 14.60 10.60
N VAL A 167 0.27 14.13 11.82
CA VAL A 167 1.31 14.02 12.86
C VAL A 167 1.81 12.59 12.93
N PHE A 168 3.11 12.40 12.70
CA PHE A 168 3.79 11.11 12.69
C PHE A 168 4.49 10.86 14.03
N ASP A 169 4.27 9.67 14.56
CA ASP A 169 4.89 9.13 15.76
C ASP A 169 5.70 7.87 15.37
N TYR A 170 7.03 7.96 15.47
CA TYR A 170 7.94 6.83 15.26
C TYR A 170 8.30 6.21 16.62
N ALA A 171 7.82 5.00 16.86
CA ALA A 171 8.03 4.24 18.09
C ALA A 171 8.85 2.97 17.83
N ASN A 172 9.49 2.43 18.87
CA ASN A 172 10.25 1.17 18.79
C ASN A 172 11.29 1.17 17.68
N VAL A 173 11.91 2.32 17.40
CA VAL A 173 12.94 2.44 16.37
C VAL A 173 14.17 1.66 16.84
N LYS A 174 14.59 0.68 16.03
CA LYS A 174 15.73 -0.19 16.32
C LYS A 174 16.46 -0.51 15.02
N THR A 175 17.77 -0.58 15.10
CA THR A 175 18.58 -1.27 14.09
C THR A 175 18.26 -2.78 14.12
N MET A 176 18.53 -3.48 13.01
CA MET A 176 18.38 -4.94 12.95
C MET A 176 19.25 -5.66 13.98
N SER A 177 20.44 -5.12 14.27
CA SER A 177 21.32 -5.61 15.33
C SER A 177 20.66 -5.52 16.72
N GLU A 178 20.09 -4.37 17.08
CA GLU A 178 19.35 -4.18 18.33
C GLU A 178 18.08 -5.03 18.41
N ALA A 179 17.47 -5.31 17.25
CA ALA A 179 16.36 -6.24 17.09
C ALA A 179 16.78 -7.72 17.19
N LYS A 180 18.08 -8.02 17.32
CA LYS A 180 18.67 -9.36 17.34
C LYS A 180 18.49 -10.14 16.03
N VAL A 181 18.38 -9.43 14.91
CA VAL A 181 18.34 -9.99 13.55
C VAL A 181 19.76 -9.89 12.97
N THR A 182 20.51 -11.00 13.00
CA THR A 182 21.97 -10.99 12.73
C THR A 182 22.35 -11.22 11.27
N ASP A 183 21.42 -11.69 10.44
CA ASP A 183 21.60 -11.96 9.01
C ASP A 183 21.25 -10.75 8.13
N ARG A 184 20.75 -9.67 8.73
CA ARG A 184 20.38 -8.42 8.05
C ARG A 184 20.91 -7.19 8.80
N HIS A 185 21.01 -6.09 8.09
CA HIS A 185 21.29 -4.75 8.62
C HIS A 185 20.21 -3.78 8.12
N GLY A 186 20.16 -2.57 8.69
CA GLY A 186 19.07 -1.62 8.51
C GLY A 186 18.20 -1.48 9.75
N TRP A 187 16.94 -1.12 9.56
CA TRP A 187 16.09 -0.57 10.62
C TRP A 187 14.69 -1.14 10.62
N GLN A 188 14.06 -1.11 11.79
CA GLN A 188 12.63 -1.32 11.97
C GLN A 188 12.03 -0.25 12.90
N ALA A 189 10.74 0.05 12.69
CA ALA A 189 9.98 0.95 13.55
C ALA A 189 8.48 0.64 13.48
N THR A 190 7.75 1.12 14.48
CA THR A 190 6.29 1.25 14.44
C THR A 190 5.94 2.70 14.19
N VAL A 191 5.24 2.99 13.09
CA VAL A 191 4.79 4.34 12.75
C VAL A 191 3.31 4.45 13.04
N THR A 192 2.94 5.35 13.94
CA THR A 192 1.56 5.78 14.15
C THR A 192 1.38 7.17 13.56
N ALA A 193 0.29 7.38 12.83
CA ALA A 193 -0.03 8.69 12.27
C ALA A 193 -1.44 9.11 12.68
N TYR A 194 -1.54 10.39 13.04
CA TYR A 194 -2.77 11.05 13.47
C TYR A 194 -3.16 12.10 12.44
N LEU A 195 -4.30 11.88 11.79
CA LEU A 195 -4.85 12.78 10.78
C LEU A 195 -5.88 13.70 11.43
N TYR A 196 -5.67 15.00 11.26
CA TYR A 196 -6.60 16.04 11.66
C TYR A 196 -7.06 16.85 10.43
N LYS A 197 -8.28 17.37 10.47
CA LYS A 197 -8.82 18.27 9.46
C LYS A 197 -8.97 19.66 10.06
N ILE A 198 -8.58 20.68 9.31
CA ILE A 198 -8.89 22.07 9.66
C ILE A 198 -10.36 22.33 9.33
N ASP A 199 -11.14 22.74 10.32
CA ASP A 199 -12.53 23.15 10.10
C ASP A 199 -12.53 24.60 9.61
N PHE A 200 -12.57 24.77 8.28
CA PHE A 200 -12.62 26.07 7.63
C PHE A 200 -13.98 26.28 6.95
N ASN A 201 -15.01 26.50 7.77
CA ASN A 201 -16.37 26.74 7.33
C ASN A 201 -16.60 28.18 6.81
N GLU A 202 -17.79 28.44 6.29
CA GLU A 202 -18.16 29.76 5.72
C GLU A 202 -18.08 30.90 6.76
N GLU A 203 -18.36 30.63 8.04
CA GLU A 203 -18.29 31.62 9.10
C GLU A 203 -16.84 32.05 9.38
N ILE A 204 -15.92 31.09 9.45
CA ILE A 204 -14.48 31.37 9.62
C ILE A 204 -13.92 32.07 8.37
N GLN A 205 -14.38 31.68 7.18
CA GLN A 205 -14.00 32.37 5.95
C GLN A 205 -14.46 33.83 5.95
N ALA A 206 -15.70 34.10 6.37
CA ALA A 206 -16.21 35.47 6.49
C ALA A 206 -15.40 36.27 7.53
N ALA A 207 -15.15 35.70 8.70
CA ALA A 207 -14.34 36.33 9.75
C ALA A 207 -12.90 36.62 9.29
N LEU A 208 -12.33 35.77 8.44
CA LEU A 208 -11.03 36.01 7.83
C LEU A 208 -11.09 37.18 6.84
N TYR A 209 -12.13 37.27 6.00
CA TYR A 209 -12.30 38.39 5.08
C TYR A 209 -12.54 39.72 5.80
N ASP A 210 -13.15 39.72 6.98
CA ASP A 210 -13.26 40.92 7.83
C ASP A 210 -11.91 41.44 8.30
N CYS A 211 -10.87 40.59 8.28
CA CYS A 211 -9.49 40.94 8.60
C CYS A 211 -8.68 41.42 7.38
N TRP A 212 -9.28 41.50 6.18
CA TRP A 212 -8.54 41.80 4.95
C TRP A 212 -8.05 43.25 4.89
N ILE A 213 -6.74 43.45 4.78
CA ILE A 213 -6.12 44.78 4.69
C ILE A 213 -6.05 45.23 3.23
N TYR A 214 -6.62 46.42 2.96
CA TYR A 214 -6.53 47.08 1.67
C TYR A 214 -5.46 48.18 1.66
N PRO A 215 -4.84 48.48 0.51
CA PRO A 215 -3.83 49.55 0.40
C PRO A 215 -4.30 50.90 0.94
N GLU A 216 -5.57 51.23 0.69
CA GLU A 216 -6.26 52.47 1.06
C GLU A 216 -6.67 52.56 2.54
N ASP A 217 -6.56 51.48 3.32
CA ASP A 217 -6.93 51.50 4.74
C ASP A 217 -6.01 52.43 5.55
N SER A 218 -6.61 53.17 6.50
CA SER A 218 -5.86 54.01 7.45
C SER A 218 -5.01 53.15 8.41
N PRO A 219 -3.95 53.70 9.04
CA PRO A 219 -3.14 52.97 10.01
C PRO A 219 -3.95 52.37 11.17
N GLU A 220 -4.99 53.07 11.63
CA GLU A 220 -5.87 52.63 12.71
C GLU A 220 -6.71 51.42 12.29
N VAL A 221 -7.29 51.47 11.07
CA VAL A 221 -8.08 50.36 10.51
C VAL A 221 -7.18 49.13 10.29
N LYS A 222 -5.95 49.33 9.82
CA LYS A 222 -4.96 48.25 9.67
C LYS A 222 -4.65 47.59 11.02
N ALA A 223 -4.44 48.39 12.07
CA ALA A 223 -4.19 47.87 13.42
C ALA A 223 -5.39 47.08 13.98
N GLU A 224 -6.62 47.55 13.76
CA GLU A 224 -7.85 46.84 14.16
C GLU A 224 -7.97 45.47 13.45
N LYS A 225 -7.75 45.44 12.13
CA LYS A 225 -7.80 44.20 11.33
C LYS A 225 -6.73 43.20 11.74
N LEU A 226 -5.52 43.67 12.06
CA LEU A 226 -4.46 42.84 12.63
C LEU A 226 -4.87 42.22 13.97
N GLN A 227 -5.48 43.00 14.86
CA GLN A 227 -5.95 42.51 16.15
C GLN A 227 -7.08 41.47 16.00
N LYS A 228 -8.04 41.73 15.10
CA LYS A 228 -9.11 40.77 14.76
C LYS A 228 -8.53 39.45 14.26
N PHE A 229 -7.54 39.51 13.37
CA PHE A 229 -6.85 38.31 12.89
C PHE A 229 -6.12 37.56 14.01
N GLU A 230 -5.58 38.26 15.01
CA GLU A 230 -4.93 37.60 16.15
C GLU A 230 -5.89 36.82 17.05
N GLN A 231 -7.12 37.33 17.17
CA GLN A 231 -8.22 36.73 17.92
C GLN A 231 -8.96 35.63 17.14
N LEU A 232 -8.76 35.53 15.82
CA LEU A 232 -9.39 34.50 15.00
C LEU A 232 -8.91 33.11 15.42
N GLU A 233 -9.86 32.27 15.84
CA GLU A 233 -9.64 30.87 16.15
C GLU A 233 -10.13 29.99 15.00
N ILE A 234 -9.30 29.04 14.59
CA ILE A 234 -9.63 28.10 13.51
C ILE A 234 -9.58 26.69 14.11
N PRO A 235 -10.74 26.03 14.29
CA PRO A 235 -10.81 24.71 14.92
C PRO A 235 -10.15 23.61 14.08
N ILE A 236 -9.79 22.54 14.77
CA ILE A 236 -9.20 21.33 14.20
C ILE A 236 -9.98 20.12 14.72
N GLU A 237 -10.31 19.19 13.84
CA GLU A 237 -11.02 17.95 14.18
C GLU A 237 -10.14 16.73 13.94
N PHE A 238 -10.17 15.76 14.85
CA PHE A 238 -9.53 14.46 14.62
C PHE A 238 -10.32 13.63 13.61
N VAL A 239 -9.64 13.06 12.62
CA VAL A 239 -10.26 12.31 11.52
C VAL A 239 -9.95 10.82 11.61
N ALA A 240 -8.67 10.47 11.71
CA ALA A 240 -8.25 9.09 11.61
C ALA A 240 -6.89 8.85 12.27
N LYS A 241 -6.69 7.59 12.66
CA LYS A 241 -5.41 7.06 13.14
C LYS A 241 -5.04 5.82 12.35
N THR A 242 -3.75 5.70 12.04
CA THR A 242 -3.19 4.53 11.36
C THR A 242 -1.89 4.12 12.05
N THR A 243 -1.68 2.82 12.24
CA THR A 243 -0.46 2.29 12.86
C THR A 243 0.06 1.13 12.02
N HIS A 244 1.35 1.18 11.67
CA HIS A 244 2.00 0.18 10.83
C HIS A 244 3.41 -0.12 11.34
N SER A 245 3.79 -1.40 11.31
CA SER A 245 5.17 -1.83 11.52
C SER A 245 5.90 -1.84 10.20
N LEU A 246 7.10 -1.24 10.17
CA LEU A 246 7.91 -1.06 8.98
C LEU A 246 9.33 -1.57 9.22
N SER A 247 9.97 -1.98 8.14
CA SER A 247 11.38 -2.36 8.11
C SER A 247 11.99 -1.94 6.79
N ALA A 248 13.18 -1.34 6.86
CA ALA A 248 14.04 -1.10 5.71
C ALA A 248 15.37 -1.82 5.99
N SER A 249 15.58 -2.98 5.36
CA SER A 249 16.72 -3.84 5.66
C SER A 249 17.21 -4.66 4.48
N GLN A 250 18.51 -4.93 4.49
CA GLN A 250 19.19 -5.74 3.48
C GLN A 250 20.00 -6.87 4.16
N ALA A 251 20.15 -7.99 3.46
CA ALA A 251 20.94 -9.12 3.94
C ALA A 251 22.43 -8.75 4.07
N ASN A 252 23.08 -9.29 5.10
CA ASN A 252 24.47 -9.01 5.46
C ASN A 252 25.50 -9.68 4.53
N GLN A 253 25.16 -10.84 3.94
CA GLN A 253 26.06 -11.61 3.08
C GLN A 253 25.40 -12.12 1.80
N LEU A 254 26.23 -12.16 0.75
CA LEU A 254 25.92 -12.10 -0.68
C LEU A 254 25.63 -13.49 -1.30
N GLY A 255 24.39 -13.77 -1.67
CA GLY A 255 24.08 -14.75 -2.73
C GLY A 255 24.21 -14.13 -4.13
N ILE A 256 23.97 -14.90 -5.20
CA ILE A 256 24.07 -14.49 -6.63
C ILE A 256 23.28 -13.20 -6.94
N LEU A 257 22.24 -12.89 -6.15
CA LEU A 257 21.40 -11.68 -6.25
C LEU A 257 22.14 -10.36 -5.92
N SER A 258 23.25 -10.42 -5.17
CA SER A 258 24.01 -9.24 -4.74
C SER A 258 24.82 -8.56 -5.86
N ILE A 259 25.18 -9.29 -6.91
CA ILE A 259 25.84 -8.75 -8.10
C ILE A 259 24.91 -7.75 -8.82
N LEU A 260 23.60 -7.86 -8.58
CA LEU A 260 22.57 -7.06 -9.25
C LEU A 260 22.09 -5.86 -8.41
N THR A 261 22.52 -5.72 -7.15
CA THR A 261 22.01 -4.66 -6.25
C THR A 261 23.11 -4.04 -5.39
N LYS A 262 23.29 -2.73 -5.50
CA LYS A 262 24.16 -1.95 -4.60
C LYS A 262 23.65 -2.05 -3.16
N GLN A 263 24.54 -2.42 -2.21
CA GLN A 263 24.21 -2.32 -0.78
C GLN A 263 24.08 -0.85 -0.38
N LYS A 264 23.04 -0.57 0.40
CA LYS A 264 22.76 0.73 1.00
C LYS A 264 23.40 0.79 2.38
N SER A 265 23.88 1.96 2.76
CA SER A 265 24.32 2.25 4.13
C SER A 265 23.13 2.24 5.10
N ASP A 266 23.41 2.09 6.40
CA ASP A 266 22.37 2.20 7.44
C ASP A 266 21.69 3.58 7.41
N ASP A 267 22.39 4.64 7.01
CA ASP A 267 21.81 5.98 6.86
C ASP A 267 20.82 6.06 5.69
N GLU A 268 21.15 5.44 4.55
CA GLU A 268 20.25 5.31 3.39
C GLU A 268 19.03 4.44 3.75
N LEU A 269 19.22 3.37 4.52
CA LEU A 269 18.14 2.51 5.00
C LEU A 269 17.25 3.22 6.04
N LEU A 270 17.81 4.08 6.88
CA LEU A 270 17.03 4.92 7.80
C LEU A 270 16.17 5.92 7.01
N MET A 271 16.73 6.57 5.99
CA MET A 271 15.97 7.45 5.11
C MET A 271 14.84 6.70 4.40
N GLU A 272 15.09 5.47 3.93
CA GLU A 272 14.08 4.60 3.33
C GLU A 272 12.99 4.20 4.33
N LEU A 273 13.34 3.94 5.60
CA LEU A 273 12.36 3.67 6.66
C LEU A 273 11.43 4.87 6.88
N VAL A 274 12.00 6.08 6.96
CA VAL A 274 11.24 7.32 7.18
C VAL A 274 10.37 7.65 5.96
N GLN A 275 10.89 7.49 4.74
CA GLN A 275 10.08 7.63 3.52
C GLN A 275 8.96 6.59 3.47
N SER A 276 9.23 5.33 3.84
CA SER A 276 8.21 4.27 3.88
C SER A 276 7.14 4.56 4.93
N GLY A 277 7.51 5.19 6.05
CA GLY A 277 6.56 5.69 7.05
C GLY A 277 5.55 6.67 6.47
N TYR A 278 6.03 7.64 5.69
CA TYR A 278 5.17 8.57 4.97
C TYR A 278 4.32 7.88 3.89
N ASP A 279 4.95 7.11 3.00
CA ASP A 279 4.30 6.46 1.86
C ASP A 279 3.20 5.48 2.28
N GLU A 280 3.47 4.61 3.26
CA GLU A 280 2.48 3.62 3.72
C GLU A 280 1.35 4.30 4.49
N THR A 281 1.63 5.28 5.37
CA THR A 281 0.57 6.04 6.05
C THR A 281 -0.40 6.66 5.04
N LEU A 282 0.12 7.34 4.00
CA LEU A 282 -0.74 7.90 2.95
C LEU A 282 -1.52 6.81 2.22
N TYR A 283 -0.88 5.69 1.86
CA TYR A 283 -1.54 4.58 1.20
C TYR A 283 -2.73 4.02 2.00
N TYR A 284 -2.61 3.92 3.33
CA TYR A 284 -3.68 3.48 4.22
C TYR A 284 -4.78 4.53 4.39
N LEU A 285 -4.43 5.82 4.46
CA LEU A 285 -5.41 6.90 4.48
C LEU A 285 -6.21 6.93 3.17
N GLU A 286 -5.57 6.74 2.02
CA GLU A 286 -6.22 6.61 0.71
C GLU A 286 -7.16 5.41 0.60
N LYS A 287 -6.92 4.36 1.38
CA LYS A 287 -7.81 3.20 1.45
C LYS A 287 -9.06 3.46 2.31
N LYS A 288 -8.96 4.31 3.33
CA LYS A 288 -10.00 4.49 4.36
C LYS A 288 -10.80 5.77 4.23
N TYR A 289 -10.18 6.85 3.74
CA TYR A 289 -10.76 8.18 3.78
C TYR A 289 -11.05 8.71 2.37
N GLU A 290 -12.32 9.01 2.10
CA GLU A 290 -12.81 9.26 0.75
C GLU A 290 -12.22 10.52 0.11
N ASP A 291 -11.83 11.52 0.91
CA ASP A 291 -11.23 12.74 0.36
C ASP A 291 -9.86 12.49 -0.26
N PHE A 292 -9.20 11.39 0.11
CA PHE A 292 -7.88 11.00 -0.41
C PHE A 292 -8.02 10.01 -1.58
N MET A 293 -9.22 9.54 -1.89
CA MET A 293 -9.47 8.64 -3.01
C MET A 293 -9.63 9.43 -4.31
N VAL A 294 -8.79 9.12 -5.30
CA VAL A 294 -8.89 9.73 -6.63
C VAL A 294 -10.18 9.27 -7.32
N LYS A 295 -10.91 10.22 -7.90
CA LYS A 295 -12.14 9.97 -8.67
C LYS A 295 -12.00 10.60 -10.04
N ALA A 296 -12.38 9.85 -11.08
CA ALA A 296 -12.32 10.31 -12.46
C ALA A 296 -13.30 9.51 -13.31
N THR A 297 -13.46 9.84 -14.59
CA THR A 297 -14.30 9.07 -15.51
C THR A 297 -13.47 8.33 -16.56
N ILE A 298 -13.98 7.20 -17.03
CA ILE A 298 -13.39 6.47 -18.15
C ILE A 298 -13.50 7.33 -19.41
N TYR A 299 -12.35 7.69 -19.98
CA TYR A 299 -12.26 8.44 -21.23
C TYR A 299 -12.44 7.52 -22.45
N LYS A 300 -11.80 6.35 -22.43
CA LYS A 300 -11.85 5.34 -23.52
C LYS A 300 -11.80 3.94 -22.94
N VAL A 301 -12.33 2.93 -23.64
CA VAL A 301 -12.40 1.52 -23.17
C VAL A 301 -11.57 0.51 -24.00
N LYS A 302 -10.93 0.93 -25.09
CA LYS A 302 -10.08 0.09 -25.95
C LYS A 302 -8.80 0.83 -26.39
N PRO A 303 -7.70 0.76 -25.61
CA PRO A 303 -7.60 0.24 -24.24
C PRO A 303 -8.36 1.13 -23.23
N ILE A 304 -8.52 0.67 -22.00
CA ILE A 304 -9.13 1.49 -20.93
C ILE A 304 -8.19 2.64 -20.61
N GLN A 305 -8.69 3.87 -20.72
CA GLN A 305 -7.94 5.09 -20.45
C GLN A 305 -8.73 6.00 -19.52
N VAL A 306 -8.03 6.59 -18.55
CA VAL A 306 -8.56 7.56 -17.60
C VAL A 306 -7.58 8.73 -17.56
N LYS A 307 -8.09 9.97 -17.55
CA LYS A 307 -7.28 11.20 -17.48
C LYS A 307 -6.76 11.46 -16.05
N ILE A 308 -6.03 10.49 -15.51
CA ILE A 308 -5.28 10.57 -14.25
C ILE A 308 -3.86 10.03 -14.48
N GLY A 309 -2.89 10.47 -13.70
CA GLY A 309 -1.47 10.13 -13.86
C GLY A 309 -0.64 10.47 -12.63
N LYS A 310 0.61 10.91 -12.85
CA LYS A 310 1.54 11.27 -11.76
C LYS A 310 1.00 12.39 -10.87
N LYS A 311 0.21 13.32 -11.43
CA LYS A 311 -0.45 14.40 -10.68
C LYS A 311 -1.36 13.85 -9.59
N GLU A 312 -2.02 12.71 -9.81
CA GLU A 312 -2.90 12.06 -8.83
C GLU A 312 -2.17 10.96 -8.03
N GLY A 313 -0.83 10.87 -8.12
CA GLY A 313 -0.02 9.86 -7.43
C GLY A 313 -0.24 8.43 -7.96
N LEU A 314 -0.66 8.27 -9.22
CA LEU A 314 -0.91 6.96 -9.81
C LEU A 314 0.38 6.12 -9.85
N LYS A 315 0.35 4.91 -9.27
CA LYS A 315 1.40 3.88 -9.43
C LYS A 315 0.82 2.65 -10.13
N CYS A 316 1.69 1.79 -10.66
CA CYS A 316 1.27 0.56 -11.32
C CYS A 316 0.49 -0.33 -10.34
N ASP A 317 -0.50 -1.06 -10.85
CA ASP A 317 -1.39 -1.94 -10.09
C ASP A 317 -2.29 -1.29 -9.03
N HIS A 318 -2.26 0.05 -8.87
CA HIS A 318 -3.26 0.78 -8.11
C HIS A 318 -4.67 0.38 -8.59
N ARG A 319 -5.52 0.01 -7.64
CA ARG A 319 -6.85 -0.56 -7.89
C ARG A 319 -7.92 0.52 -7.85
N TYR A 320 -8.87 0.41 -8.76
CA TYR A 320 -10.04 1.27 -8.85
C TYR A 320 -11.30 0.45 -9.03
N PHE A 321 -12.37 0.84 -8.34
CA PHE A 321 -13.72 0.35 -8.61
C PHE A 321 -14.40 1.25 -9.64
N VAL A 322 -15.18 0.63 -10.51
CA VAL A 322 -15.89 1.31 -11.60
C VAL A 322 -17.39 1.27 -11.34
N TYR A 323 -18.03 2.42 -11.46
CA TYR A 323 -19.45 2.63 -11.19
C TYR A 323 -20.15 3.27 -12.39
N GLU A 324 -21.36 2.81 -12.67
CA GLU A 324 -22.32 3.48 -13.55
C GLU A 324 -23.34 4.22 -12.69
N TYR A 325 -23.56 5.50 -12.98
CA TYR A 325 -24.60 6.28 -12.32
C TYR A 325 -25.91 6.07 -13.06
N VAL A 326 -26.87 5.44 -12.39
CA VAL A 326 -28.18 5.14 -12.95
C VAL A 326 -29.21 6.01 -12.24
N PHE A 327 -30.04 6.72 -13.02
CA PHE A 327 -31.17 7.46 -12.49
C PHE A 327 -32.29 6.49 -12.09
N ASP A 328 -32.76 6.62 -10.86
CA ASP A 328 -33.90 5.87 -10.33
C ASP A 328 -35.13 6.78 -10.33
N GLU A 329 -36.02 6.56 -11.31
CA GLU A 329 -37.26 7.33 -11.48
C GLU A 329 -38.17 7.26 -10.25
N LYS A 330 -38.15 6.15 -9.48
CA LYS A 330 -39.02 5.98 -8.31
C LYS A 330 -38.56 6.82 -7.12
N THR A 331 -37.25 7.00 -6.98
CA THR A 331 -36.67 7.78 -5.87
C THR A 331 -36.18 9.16 -6.31
N ASN A 332 -36.37 9.52 -7.58
CA ASN A 332 -35.86 10.74 -8.21
C ASN A 332 -34.39 11.05 -7.84
N SER A 333 -33.55 10.01 -7.83
CA SER A 333 -32.16 10.12 -7.37
C SER A 333 -31.21 9.30 -8.23
N ILE A 334 -29.96 9.74 -8.31
CA ILE A 334 -28.92 9.05 -9.07
C ILE A 334 -28.15 8.12 -8.13
N LYS A 335 -28.04 6.84 -8.47
CA LYS A 335 -27.39 5.83 -7.64
C LYS A 335 -26.17 5.25 -8.35
N PRO A 336 -25.00 5.14 -7.68
CA PRO A 336 -23.84 4.46 -8.24
C PRO A 336 -24.04 2.95 -8.20
N VAL A 337 -23.94 2.30 -9.36
CA VAL A 337 -24.04 0.86 -9.51
C VAL A 337 -22.67 0.31 -9.91
N TYR A 338 -22.14 -0.61 -9.10
CA TYR A 338 -20.85 -1.25 -9.37
C TYR A 338 -20.86 -2.01 -10.71
N ARG A 339 -19.78 -1.84 -11.50
CA ARG A 339 -19.61 -2.45 -12.83
C ARG A 339 -18.33 -3.27 -12.97
N GLY A 340 -17.27 -2.99 -12.21
CA GLY A 340 -16.07 -3.82 -12.25
C GLY A 340 -14.87 -3.24 -11.51
N VAL A 341 -13.74 -3.93 -11.63
CA VAL A 341 -12.44 -3.52 -11.09
C VAL A 341 -11.46 -3.33 -12.23
N ILE A 342 -10.74 -2.22 -12.19
CA ILE A 342 -9.60 -1.97 -13.06
C ILE A 342 -8.34 -1.71 -12.21
N ARG A 343 -7.18 -1.96 -12.81
CA ARG A 343 -5.88 -1.62 -12.24
C ARG A 343 -5.04 -0.84 -13.24
N ALA A 344 -4.23 0.08 -12.73
CA ALA A 344 -3.31 0.86 -13.54
C ALA A 344 -2.21 -0.04 -14.12
N THR A 345 -1.84 0.19 -15.38
CA THR A 345 -0.65 -0.44 -15.98
C THR A 345 0.61 0.37 -15.66
N SER A 346 1.77 -0.07 -16.16
CA SER A 346 3.02 0.72 -16.12
C SER A 346 3.02 1.95 -17.05
N LYS A 347 2.04 2.07 -17.97
CA LYS A 347 1.92 3.24 -18.86
C LYS A 347 1.13 4.34 -18.14
N ILE A 348 1.86 5.11 -17.35
CA ILE A 348 1.34 6.21 -16.53
C ILE A 348 1.74 7.54 -17.15
N ALA A 349 0.75 8.39 -17.41
CA ALA A 349 0.96 9.71 -17.98
C ALA A 349 1.58 10.68 -16.95
N ASP A 350 2.49 11.52 -17.43
CA ASP A 350 2.92 12.70 -16.68
C ASP A 350 1.97 13.86 -17.00
N ASN A 351 1.04 14.13 -16.10
CA ASN A 351 -0.03 15.11 -16.26
C ASN A 351 0.10 16.26 -15.24
N ARG A 352 1.31 16.52 -14.72
CA ARG A 352 1.59 17.55 -13.72
C ARG A 352 1.64 18.95 -14.35
N GLN A 353 0.48 19.38 -14.84
CA GLN A 353 0.26 20.69 -15.46
C GLN A 353 -1.20 21.12 -15.29
N VAL A 354 -1.47 22.40 -15.55
CA VAL A 354 -2.83 22.95 -15.62
C VAL A 354 -3.59 22.32 -16.80
N ALA A 355 -4.88 22.08 -16.62
CA ALA A 355 -5.72 21.50 -17.67
C ALA A 355 -5.81 22.40 -18.91
N THR A 356 -5.73 21.78 -20.09
CA THR A 356 -5.79 22.46 -21.40
C THR A 356 -6.92 21.93 -22.28
N GLY A 357 -7.68 20.93 -21.80
CA GLY A 357 -8.67 20.17 -22.58
C GLY A 357 -8.10 18.88 -23.18
N GLU A 358 -6.77 18.81 -23.35
CA GLU A 358 -6.05 17.70 -23.99
C GLU A 358 -4.98 17.10 -23.07
N MET A 359 -5.31 16.88 -21.80
CA MET A 359 -4.41 16.24 -20.85
C MET A 359 -4.18 14.77 -21.19
N PRO A 360 -2.94 14.28 -21.03
CA PRO A 360 -2.62 12.88 -21.32
C PRO A 360 -3.33 11.94 -20.35
N SER A 361 -3.64 10.72 -20.82
CA SER A 361 -4.35 9.70 -20.05
C SER A 361 -3.47 8.49 -19.75
N SER A 362 -3.61 7.90 -18.57
CA SER A 362 -2.99 6.61 -18.23
C SER A 362 -3.83 5.43 -18.69
N THR A 363 -3.19 4.28 -18.91
CA THR A 363 -3.89 3.06 -19.35
C THR A 363 -4.12 2.06 -18.21
N PHE A 364 -5.26 1.40 -18.27
CA PHE A 364 -5.75 0.46 -17.26
C PHE A 364 -6.10 -0.89 -17.90
N TYR A 365 -6.11 -1.93 -17.08
CA TYR A 365 -6.58 -3.26 -17.45
C TYR A 365 -7.66 -3.72 -16.46
N GLN A 366 -8.64 -4.46 -16.96
CA GLN A 366 -9.77 -4.92 -16.15
C GLN A 366 -9.44 -6.27 -15.51
N THR A 367 -9.70 -6.39 -14.21
CA THR A 367 -9.46 -7.63 -13.44
C THR A 367 -10.74 -8.30 -12.97
N ALA A 368 -11.87 -7.58 -12.96
CA ALA A 368 -13.18 -8.15 -12.66
C ALA A 368 -14.35 -7.36 -13.24
N GLY A 369 -15.50 -8.02 -13.39
CA GLY A 369 -16.80 -7.39 -13.59
C GLY A 369 -17.36 -7.49 -15.02
N ARG A 370 -18.22 -6.53 -15.35
CA ARG A 370 -18.95 -6.43 -16.62
C ARG A 370 -18.16 -5.61 -17.64
N LYS A 371 -18.62 -5.59 -18.88
CA LYS A 371 -18.08 -4.69 -19.91
C LYS A 371 -18.25 -3.23 -19.44
N LEU A 372 -17.16 -2.47 -19.50
CA LEU A 372 -17.15 -1.06 -19.11
C LEU A 372 -17.45 -0.16 -20.31
N GLN A 373 -17.92 1.06 -20.03
CA GLN A 373 -18.24 2.09 -21.02
C GLN A 373 -17.55 3.42 -20.68
N THR A 374 -17.37 4.26 -21.70
CA THR A 374 -16.93 5.65 -21.52
C THR A 374 -17.92 6.40 -20.63
N GLY A 375 -17.42 7.27 -19.76
CA GLY A 375 -18.22 8.06 -18.82
C GLY A 375 -18.47 7.39 -17.46
N TYR A 376 -18.22 6.09 -17.31
CA TYR A 376 -18.30 5.43 -16.00
C TYR A 376 -17.30 6.04 -15.02
N LEU A 377 -17.72 6.23 -13.76
CA LEU A 377 -16.87 6.77 -12.71
C LEU A 377 -15.90 5.68 -12.23
N VAL A 378 -14.62 6.02 -12.13
CA VAL A 378 -13.61 5.23 -11.45
C VAL A 378 -13.31 5.88 -10.09
N ARG A 379 -13.23 5.09 -9.03
CA ARG A 379 -12.88 5.52 -7.68
C ARG A 379 -11.72 4.67 -7.18
N GLN A 380 -10.66 5.32 -6.70
CA GLN A 380 -9.50 4.65 -6.11
C GLN A 380 -9.96 3.77 -4.95
N GLN A 381 -9.48 2.52 -4.94
CA GLN A 381 -9.83 1.52 -3.95
C GLN A 381 -8.59 0.65 -3.68
N ASN A 382 -7.59 1.26 -3.03
CA ASN A 382 -6.32 0.63 -2.69
C ASN A 382 -6.51 -0.70 -1.95
N ASP A 383 -5.61 -1.64 -2.14
CA ASP A 383 -5.64 -2.95 -1.47
C ASP A 383 -4.31 -3.34 -0.86
N ASN A 384 -4.30 -4.38 -0.04
CA ASN A 384 -3.06 -4.77 0.62
C ASN A 384 -2.11 -5.45 -0.37
N GLY A 385 -2.61 -5.83 -1.56
CA GLY A 385 -1.84 -6.55 -2.56
C GLY A 385 -1.54 -7.99 -2.14
N ILE A 386 -2.28 -8.53 -1.16
CA ILE A 386 -2.11 -9.88 -0.63
C ILE A 386 -3.20 -10.78 -1.21
N GLU A 387 -2.82 -11.94 -1.71
CA GLU A 387 -3.74 -12.97 -2.17
C GLU A 387 -3.46 -14.27 -1.43
N ILE A 388 -4.50 -14.88 -0.86
CA ILE A 388 -4.42 -16.17 -0.17
C ILE A 388 -5.08 -17.21 -1.06
N LEU A 389 -4.34 -18.25 -1.38
CA LEU A 389 -4.81 -19.44 -2.08
C LEU A 389 -4.83 -20.61 -1.10
N ALA A 390 -5.95 -21.29 -1.03
CA ALA A 390 -6.09 -22.56 -0.32
C ALA A 390 -6.71 -23.58 -1.27
N GLY A 391 -6.14 -24.78 -1.33
CA GLY A 391 -6.54 -25.81 -2.27
C GLY A 391 -6.01 -27.19 -1.93
N TYR A 392 -6.08 -28.07 -2.92
CA TYR A 392 -5.62 -29.45 -2.84
C TYR A 392 -4.84 -29.79 -4.11
N GLU A 393 -3.62 -30.30 -3.96
CA GLU A 393 -2.79 -30.81 -5.05
C GLU A 393 -3.04 -32.32 -5.23
N MET A 394 -3.02 -32.80 -6.47
CA MET A 394 -3.30 -34.19 -6.85
C MET A 394 -2.27 -34.64 -7.90
N GLY A 395 -1.62 -35.79 -7.70
CA GLY A 395 -0.57 -36.29 -8.56
C GLY A 395 0.62 -36.78 -7.74
N GLU A 396 1.82 -36.59 -8.26
CA GLU A 396 3.10 -36.99 -7.66
C GLU A 396 3.27 -36.36 -6.27
N ILE A 397 3.07 -35.04 -6.19
CA ILE A 397 2.99 -34.31 -4.93
C ILE A 397 1.57 -33.83 -4.75
N GLY A 398 0.90 -34.27 -3.68
CA GLY A 398 -0.50 -33.99 -3.42
C GLY A 398 -0.79 -33.49 -2.01
N GLY A 399 -2.08 -33.42 -1.67
CA GLY A 399 -2.55 -33.04 -0.34
C GLY A 399 -2.94 -31.57 -0.20
N PRO A 400 -3.33 -31.13 1.02
CA PRO A 400 -3.69 -29.74 1.27
C PRO A 400 -2.54 -28.78 0.94
N TYR A 401 -2.89 -27.70 0.25
CA TYR A 401 -1.96 -26.72 -0.27
C TYR A 401 -2.41 -25.29 0.06
N GLY A 402 -1.47 -24.47 0.50
CA GLY A 402 -1.67 -23.06 0.81
C GLY A 402 -0.60 -22.20 0.15
N ARG A 403 -0.98 -21.00 -0.28
CA ARG A 403 -0.06 -20.01 -0.84
C ARG A 403 -0.47 -18.58 -0.53
N LEU A 404 0.53 -17.75 -0.22
CA LEU A 404 0.41 -16.32 0.02
C LEU A 404 1.17 -15.58 -1.09
N ASP A 405 0.44 -14.86 -1.96
CA ASP A 405 1.02 -14.01 -3.00
C ASP A 405 1.06 -12.55 -2.53
N PHE A 406 2.19 -11.88 -2.73
CA PHE A 406 2.38 -10.45 -2.50
C PHE A 406 2.63 -9.73 -3.82
N ARG A 407 1.71 -8.84 -4.19
CA ARG A 407 1.75 -8.07 -5.44
C ARG A 407 2.78 -6.94 -5.34
N LEU A 408 3.69 -6.90 -6.31
CA LEU A 408 4.82 -5.96 -6.30
C LEU A 408 4.63 -4.75 -7.23
N GLY A 409 3.56 -4.70 -8.03
CA GLY A 409 3.38 -3.68 -9.06
C GLY A 409 3.50 -2.23 -8.56
N ARG A 410 3.01 -1.93 -7.36
CA ARG A 410 3.11 -0.57 -6.77
C ARG A 410 4.55 -0.14 -6.46
N PHE A 411 5.44 -1.09 -6.24
CA PHE A 411 6.81 -0.85 -5.79
C PHE A 411 7.82 -0.89 -6.94
N ILE A 412 7.67 -1.86 -7.85
CA ILE A 412 8.65 -2.10 -8.93
C ILE A 412 8.13 -1.76 -10.32
N GLY A 413 6.87 -1.31 -10.45
CA GLY A 413 6.29 -0.91 -11.73
C GLY A 413 5.95 -2.07 -12.68
N LEU A 414 6.03 -3.32 -12.22
CA LEU A 414 5.69 -4.50 -13.02
C LEU A 414 4.25 -4.93 -12.78
N ARG A 415 3.45 -4.89 -13.85
CA ARG A 415 2.02 -5.22 -13.82
C ARG A 415 1.79 -6.66 -13.37
N ALA A 416 0.94 -6.87 -12.35
CA ALA A 416 0.53 -8.17 -11.86
C ALA A 416 1.71 -9.14 -11.61
N PHE A 417 2.82 -8.61 -11.10
CA PHE A 417 3.96 -9.41 -10.68
C PHE A 417 3.90 -9.69 -9.18
N PHE A 418 4.24 -10.91 -8.78
CA PHE A 418 4.11 -11.37 -7.41
C PHE A 418 5.36 -12.11 -6.95
N ILE A 419 5.70 -11.93 -5.67
CA ILE A 419 6.46 -12.92 -4.90
C ILE A 419 5.48 -13.75 -4.10
N TYR A 420 5.75 -15.03 -3.93
CA TYR A 420 4.86 -15.92 -3.17
C TYR A 420 5.62 -16.79 -2.17
N LEU A 421 4.92 -17.11 -1.09
CA LEU A 421 5.25 -18.20 -0.16
C LEU A 421 4.21 -19.29 -0.34
N GLU A 422 4.63 -20.55 -0.32
CA GLU A 422 3.73 -21.69 -0.37
C GLU A 422 4.09 -22.73 0.68
N GLY A 423 3.10 -23.54 1.04
CA GLY A 423 3.30 -24.69 1.89
C GLY A 423 2.15 -25.68 1.76
N GLY A 424 2.43 -26.94 2.04
CA GLY A 424 1.44 -28.01 1.99
C GLY A 424 1.97 -29.27 2.66
N GLY A 425 1.17 -30.31 2.58
CA GLY A 425 1.60 -31.62 3.04
C GLY A 425 0.72 -32.75 2.56
N GLN A 426 1.29 -33.94 2.56
CA GLN A 426 0.64 -35.17 2.13
C GLN A 426 0.92 -36.26 3.15
N GLN A 427 -0.12 -36.91 3.66
CA GLN A 427 0.04 -38.18 4.35
C GLN A 427 -0.11 -39.30 3.33
N GLN A 428 0.97 -40.03 3.08
CA GLN A 428 0.98 -41.20 2.22
C GLN A 428 0.97 -42.45 3.09
N LYS A 429 -0.12 -43.23 2.99
CA LYS A 429 -0.26 -44.48 3.72
C LYS A 429 0.48 -45.60 3.01
N GLU A 430 1.04 -46.51 3.79
CA GLU A 430 1.74 -47.70 3.27
C GLU A 430 2.79 -47.33 2.20
N CYS A 431 3.55 -46.27 2.44
CA CYS A 431 4.63 -45.82 1.57
C CYS A 431 5.80 -46.80 1.69
N THR A 432 6.10 -47.50 0.60
CA THR A 432 7.30 -48.33 0.49
C THR A 432 8.47 -47.48 0.03
N TYR A 433 9.51 -47.36 0.85
CA TYR A 433 10.72 -46.60 0.52
C TYR A 433 12.00 -47.39 0.84
N TYR A 434 13.08 -47.06 0.15
CA TYR A 434 14.40 -47.67 0.34
C TYR A 434 15.33 -46.68 1.04
N TYR A 435 15.74 -46.99 2.26
CA TYR A 435 16.59 -46.12 3.04
C TYR A 435 18.08 -46.48 2.83
N PRO A 436 18.99 -45.49 2.65
CA PRO A 436 20.40 -45.73 2.34
C PRO A 436 21.15 -46.68 3.30
N SER A 437 20.83 -46.65 4.60
CA SER A 437 21.48 -47.48 5.63
C SER A 437 20.91 -48.89 5.74
N TYR A 438 19.76 -49.18 5.12
CA TYR A 438 19.13 -50.49 5.12
C TYR A 438 19.36 -51.20 3.78
N SER A 439 19.35 -52.53 3.81
CA SER A 439 19.44 -53.37 2.60
C SER A 439 18.08 -53.89 2.14
N TRP A 440 16.99 -53.40 2.74
CA TRP A 440 15.61 -53.81 2.51
C TRP A 440 14.70 -52.58 2.43
N SER A 441 13.53 -52.75 1.81
CA SER A 441 12.49 -51.73 1.77
C SER A 441 11.66 -51.73 3.05
N THR A 442 11.28 -50.55 3.53
CA THR A 442 10.35 -50.36 4.66
C THR A 442 9.01 -49.88 4.12
N THR A 443 7.90 -50.36 4.70
CA THR A 443 6.55 -49.91 4.37
C THR A 443 5.86 -49.37 5.62
N GLU A 444 5.54 -48.09 5.61
CA GLU A 444 4.86 -47.42 6.73
C GLU A 444 4.15 -46.13 6.26
N ASP A 445 3.45 -45.46 7.18
CA ASP A 445 2.84 -44.17 6.89
C ASP A 445 3.91 -43.07 6.93
N VAL A 446 4.06 -42.34 5.82
CA VAL A 446 5.00 -41.23 5.69
C VAL A 446 4.24 -39.92 5.52
N THR A 447 4.61 -38.92 6.32
CA THR A 447 4.11 -37.55 6.18
C THR A 447 5.12 -36.71 5.44
N PHE A 448 4.73 -36.21 4.27
CA PHE A 448 5.51 -35.25 3.52
C PHE A 448 5.03 -33.84 3.83
N LEU A 449 5.95 -32.94 4.15
CA LEU A 449 5.71 -31.51 4.29
C LEU A 449 6.55 -30.77 3.27
N HIS A 450 5.97 -29.77 2.63
CA HIS A 450 6.70 -28.96 1.66
C HIS A 450 6.43 -27.48 1.88
N TYR A 451 7.46 -26.67 1.68
CA TYR A 451 7.40 -25.22 1.78
C TYR A 451 8.32 -24.59 0.75
N GLY A 452 7.89 -23.47 0.18
CA GLY A 452 8.58 -22.88 -0.96
C GLY A 452 8.38 -21.39 -1.10
N VAL A 453 9.25 -20.79 -1.90
CA VAL A 453 9.18 -19.38 -2.27
C VAL A 453 9.36 -19.25 -3.78
N GLY A 454 8.71 -18.27 -4.39
CA GLY A 454 8.86 -18.08 -5.82
C GLY A 454 8.28 -16.79 -6.35
N LEU A 455 8.26 -16.70 -7.67
CA LEU A 455 7.78 -15.56 -8.45
C LEU A 455 6.63 -15.99 -9.35
N ALA A 456 5.69 -15.09 -9.57
CA ALA A 456 4.57 -15.33 -10.47
C ALA A 456 4.17 -14.08 -11.26
N GLN A 457 3.65 -14.32 -12.45
CA GLN A 457 3.22 -13.27 -13.38
C GLN A 457 1.76 -13.49 -13.76
N GLY A 458 0.87 -12.58 -13.35
CA GLY A 458 -0.53 -12.59 -13.74
C GLY A 458 -0.74 -12.06 -15.16
N LEU A 459 -1.50 -12.80 -15.96
CA LEU A 459 -1.88 -12.47 -17.33
C LEU A 459 -3.41 -12.53 -17.45
N MET A 460 -4.05 -11.38 -17.58
CA MET A 460 -5.50 -11.31 -17.77
C MET A 460 -5.86 -11.74 -19.19
N LEU A 461 -6.39 -12.96 -19.34
CA LEU A 461 -6.88 -13.50 -20.62
C LEU A 461 -8.23 -12.86 -20.98
N THR A 462 -9.08 -12.66 -19.98
CA THR A 462 -10.35 -11.94 -20.10
C THR A 462 -10.50 -11.02 -18.88
N ARG A 463 -11.58 -10.23 -18.85
CA ARG A 463 -11.94 -9.40 -17.68
C ARG A 463 -12.26 -10.21 -16.41
N ASN A 464 -12.43 -11.53 -16.49
CA ASN A 464 -12.75 -12.40 -15.36
C ASN A 464 -11.90 -13.68 -15.31
N THR A 465 -10.84 -13.76 -16.11
CA THR A 465 -9.98 -14.95 -16.20
C THR A 465 -8.52 -14.52 -16.23
N GLU A 466 -7.74 -15.08 -15.31
CA GLU A 466 -6.31 -14.83 -15.16
C GLU A 466 -5.54 -16.14 -15.35
N LEU A 467 -4.54 -16.13 -16.22
CA LEU A 467 -3.49 -17.14 -16.27
C LEU A 467 -2.29 -16.64 -15.47
N ARG A 468 -1.77 -17.46 -14.56
CA ARG A 468 -0.63 -17.13 -13.70
C ARG A 468 0.44 -18.21 -13.82
N PRO A 469 1.37 -18.09 -14.79
CA PRO A 469 2.63 -18.81 -14.73
C PRO A 469 3.42 -18.43 -13.49
N TYR A 470 4.15 -19.39 -12.93
CA TYR A 470 5.00 -19.21 -11.77
C TYR A 470 6.20 -20.14 -11.79
N ILE A 471 7.24 -19.76 -11.04
CA ILE A 471 8.45 -20.54 -10.80
C ILE A 471 8.90 -20.29 -9.35
N GLY A 472 9.39 -21.32 -8.67
CA GLY A 472 9.87 -21.24 -7.31
C GLY A 472 10.88 -22.33 -6.97
N ILE A 473 11.50 -22.15 -5.82
CA ILE A 473 12.35 -23.14 -5.16
C ILE A 473 11.69 -23.53 -3.85
N ALA A 474 11.72 -24.82 -3.53
CA ALA A 474 11.05 -25.36 -2.38
C ALA A 474 11.85 -26.50 -1.76
N LEU A 475 11.53 -26.77 -0.50
CA LEU A 475 12.04 -27.90 0.25
C LEU A 475 10.88 -28.85 0.55
N GLU A 476 11.16 -30.15 0.48
CA GLU A 476 10.29 -31.21 0.94
C GLU A 476 10.98 -31.99 2.06
N SER A 477 10.22 -32.34 3.09
CA SER A 477 10.65 -33.18 4.20
C SER A 477 9.73 -34.37 4.34
N ALA A 478 10.30 -35.56 4.53
CA ALA A 478 9.59 -36.78 4.87
C ALA A 478 9.78 -37.08 6.37
N LEU A 479 8.68 -37.44 7.02
CA LEU A 479 8.57 -37.72 8.45
C LEU A 479 7.86 -39.06 8.66
N SER A 480 8.47 -39.96 9.42
CA SER A 480 7.88 -41.23 9.87
C SER A 480 8.67 -41.79 11.06
N ASP A 481 8.07 -42.75 11.78
CA ASP A 481 8.68 -43.33 12.98
C ASP A 481 10.01 -44.05 12.67
N GLU A 482 10.15 -44.71 11.53
CA GLU A 482 11.42 -45.36 11.15
C GLU A 482 12.46 -44.37 10.62
N ILE A 483 12.05 -43.28 9.95
CA ILE A 483 12.98 -42.18 9.56
C ILE A 483 13.53 -41.51 10.83
N ASP A 484 12.67 -41.23 11.81
CA ASP A 484 13.07 -40.66 13.09
C ASP A 484 14.08 -41.56 13.82
N LYS A 485 13.98 -42.89 13.71
CA LYS A 485 14.95 -43.83 14.32
C LYS A 485 16.24 -43.96 13.52
N ALA A 486 16.18 -43.93 12.19
CA ALA A 486 17.33 -44.14 11.31
C ALA A 486 18.23 -42.90 11.21
N ASP A 487 17.63 -41.71 11.20
CA ASP A 487 18.30 -40.42 11.01
C ASP A 487 18.23 -39.50 12.25
N GLU A 488 17.64 -39.97 13.36
CA GLU A 488 17.36 -39.16 14.55
C GLU A 488 16.57 -37.85 14.25
N GLY A 489 15.73 -37.84 13.18
CA GLY A 489 14.98 -36.66 12.73
C GLY A 489 14.27 -36.84 11.38
N ASN A 490 14.63 -36.07 10.35
CA ASN A 490 13.90 -36.08 9.07
C ASN A 490 14.83 -36.26 7.85
N LEU A 491 14.22 -36.71 6.74
CA LEU A 491 14.82 -36.69 5.42
C LEU A 491 14.29 -35.48 4.64
N SER A 492 15.14 -34.81 3.87
CA SER A 492 14.73 -33.66 3.07
C SER A 492 15.37 -33.59 1.68
N THR A 493 14.72 -32.85 0.78
CA THR A 493 15.27 -32.53 -0.54
C THR A 493 14.85 -31.14 -1.00
N LYS A 494 15.57 -30.59 -1.97
CA LYS A 494 15.22 -29.32 -2.63
C LYS A 494 14.69 -29.60 -4.02
N TYR A 495 13.73 -28.81 -4.48
CA TYR A 495 13.19 -28.92 -5.83
C TYR A 495 12.86 -27.56 -6.44
N LEU A 496 12.91 -27.48 -7.78
CA LEU A 496 12.29 -26.41 -8.54
C LEU A 496 10.82 -26.76 -8.78
N LYS A 497 9.95 -25.80 -8.52
CA LYS A 497 8.54 -25.87 -8.89
C LYS A 497 8.29 -24.87 -10.00
N PHE A 498 7.69 -25.30 -11.11
CA PHE A 498 7.19 -24.37 -12.12
C PHE A 498 5.85 -24.86 -12.65
N GLY A 499 4.99 -23.93 -13.02
CA GLY A 499 3.63 -24.29 -13.39
C GLY A 499 2.80 -23.10 -13.84
N GLY A 500 1.51 -23.36 -14.01
CA GLY A 500 0.54 -22.37 -14.46
C GLY A 500 -0.81 -22.58 -13.80
N ASN A 501 -1.40 -21.47 -13.37
CA ASN A 501 -2.70 -21.46 -12.70
C ASN A 501 -3.71 -20.67 -13.54
N LEU A 502 -4.86 -21.26 -13.83
CA LEU A 502 -5.99 -20.59 -14.43
C LEU A 502 -7.02 -20.26 -13.33
N ALA A 503 -7.29 -18.98 -13.14
CA ALA A 503 -8.23 -18.50 -12.14
C ALA A 503 -9.43 -17.79 -12.79
N ILE A 504 -10.63 -18.06 -12.27
CA ILE A 504 -11.91 -17.53 -12.75
C ILE A 504 -12.61 -16.81 -11.60
N ASN A 505 -13.04 -15.56 -11.84
CA ASN A 505 -13.76 -14.77 -10.84
C ASN A 505 -15.14 -15.36 -10.50
N VAL A 506 -15.38 -15.61 -9.21
CA VAL A 506 -16.74 -15.78 -8.64
C VAL A 506 -17.27 -14.43 -8.16
N ARG A 507 -16.39 -13.65 -7.52
CA ARG A 507 -16.58 -12.24 -7.14
C ARG A 507 -15.34 -11.45 -7.54
N HIS A 508 -15.33 -10.14 -7.29
CA HIS A 508 -14.15 -9.31 -7.59
C HIS A 508 -12.93 -9.65 -6.75
N ASN A 509 -13.14 -10.22 -5.55
CA ASN A 509 -12.12 -10.57 -4.58
C ASN A 509 -11.99 -12.09 -4.32
N ILE A 510 -12.78 -12.93 -5.02
CA ILE A 510 -12.79 -14.39 -4.85
C ILE A 510 -12.74 -15.06 -6.21
N GLN A 511 -11.79 -15.97 -6.39
CA GLN A 511 -11.60 -16.74 -7.61
C GLN A 511 -11.59 -18.25 -7.32
N LEU A 512 -12.19 -19.02 -8.23
CA LEU A 512 -11.92 -20.46 -8.34
C LEU A 512 -10.68 -20.65 -9.20
N MET A 513 -9.88 -21.64 -8.87
CA MET A 513 -8.58 -21.83 -9.49
C MET A 513 -8.34 -23.31 -9.78
N GLY A 514 -7.83 -23.56 -10.99
CA GLY A 514 -7.24 -24.84 -11.38
C GLY A 514 -5.82 -24.60 -11.88
N GLY A 515 -4.90 -25.51 -11.62
CA GLY A 515 -3.50 -25.35 -12.01
C GLY A 515 -2.80 -26.66 -12.28
N ILE A 516 -1.62 -26.55 -12.89
CA ILE A 516 -0.69 -27.66 -13.09
C ILE A 516 0.68 -27.19 -12.61
N SER A 517 1.35 -28.05 -11.85
CA SER A 517 2.67 -27.87 -11.25
C SER A 517 3.59 -28.97 -11.77
N TYR A 518 4.84 -28.66 -12.08
CA TYR A 518 5.91 -29.62 -12.30
C TYR A 518 6.99 -29.47 -11.22
N TYR A 519 7.38 -30.59 -10.61
CA TYR A 519 8.36 -30.67 -9.53
C TYR A 519 9.63 -31.34 -10.05
N ALA A 520 10.72 -30.57 -10.11
CA ALA A 520 12.02 -31.03 -10.57
C ALA A 520 13.01 -31.04 -9.39
N LEU A 521 13.42 -32.23 -8.95
CA LEU A 521 14.39 -32.39 -7.87
C LEU A 521 15.74 -31.74 -8.21
N ILE A 522 16.34 -31.06 -7.23
CA ILE A 522 17.64 -30.41 -7.33
C ILE A 522 18.56 -31.02 -6.26
N GLY A 523 19.34 -32.00 -6.66
CA GLY A 523 20.31 -32.66 -5.78
C GLY A 523 19.77 -33.91 -5.11
N ASN A 524 20.53 -34.36 -4.11
CA ASN A 524 20.28 -35.59 -3.37
C ASN A 524 19.33 -35.37 -2.19
N ALA A 525 19.01 -36.45 -1.49
CA ALA A 525 18.40 -36.42 -0.18
C ALA A 525 19.42 -35.98 0.88
N TYR A 526 18.94 -35.26 1.88
CA TYR A 526 19.71 -34.80 3.03
C TYR A 526 19.09 -35.33 4.32
N ASN A 527 19.92 -35.67 5.29
CA ASN A 527 19.46 -36.00 6.64
C ASN A 527 19.19 -34.74 7.48
N LYS A 528 18.83 -34.93 8.75
CA LYS A 528 18.56 -33.85 9.72
C LYS A 528 19.73 -32.88 9.93
N ASP A 529 20.96 -33.34 9.72
CA ASP A 529 22.19 -32.57 9.93
C ASP A 529 22.60 -31.81 8.66
N ASN A 530 21.77 -31.88 7.60
CA ASN A 530 22.02 -31.39 6.24
C ASN A 530 23.19 -32.08 5.53
N ASP A 531 23.55 -33.30 5.94
CA ASP A 531 24.54 -34.10 5.23
C ASP A 531 23.92 -34.69 3.96
N ASP A 532 24.65 -34.58 2.85
CA ASP A 532 24.26 -35.15 1.57
C ASP A 532 24.39 -36.68 1.61
N LEU A 533 23.28 -37.39 1.41
CA LEU A 533 23.24 -38.85 1.48
C LEU A 533 23.72 -39.53 0.19
N GLY A 534 24.06 -38.77 -0.86
CA GLY A 534 24.54 -39.32 -2.13
C GLY A 534 23.48 -40.02 -3.00
N ILE A 535 22.22 -40.08 -2.53
CA ILE A 535 21.11 -40.78 -3.17
C ILE A 535 20.01 -39.79 -3.51
N LYS A 536 19.37 -39.96 -4.67
CA LYS A 536 18.32 -39.05 -5.12
C LYS A 536 17.02 -39.28 -4.36
N TRP A 537 16.23 -38.22 -4.19
CA TRP A 537 14.96 -38.30 -3.49
C TRP A 537 13.97 -39.29 -4.11
N ASP A 538 13.92 -39.35 -5.44
CA ASP A 538 13.05 -40.26 -6.20
C ASP A 538 13.51 -41.72 -6.20
N GLU A 539 14.74 -42.00 -5.74
CA GLU A 539 15.23 -43.35 -5.50
C GLU A 539 14.80 -43.86 -4.11
N ILE A 540 14.62 -42.95 -3.15
CA ILE A 540 14.09 -43.26 -1.81
C ILE A 540 12.57 -43.36 -1.87
N PHE A 541 11.91 -42.29 -2.32
CA PHE A 541 10.46 -42.17 -2.40
C PHE A 541 10.01 -42.12 -3.86
N GLN A 542 9.34 -43.19 -4.31
CA GLN A 542 8.77 -43.22 -5.65
C GLN A 542 7.67 -42.18 -5.82
N ASP A 543 7.47 -41.72 -7.06
CA ASP A 543 6.41 -40.80 -7.45
C ASP A 543 6.41 -39.44 -6.70
N ARG A 544 7.61 -38.94 -6.34
CA ARG A 544 7.82 -37.63 -5.69
C ARG A 544 8.43 -36.57 -6.61
N LYS A 545 8.30 -36.74 -7.94
CA LYS A 545 8.75 -35.77 -8.95
C LYS A 545 7.81 -35.83 -10.15
N GLY A 546 7.67 -34.73 -10.88
CA GLY A 546 6.82 -34.71 -12.08
C GLY A 546 5.59 -33.82 -11.91
N LEU A 547 4.45 -34.23 -12.45
CA LEU A 547 3.27 -33.38 -12.59
C LEU A 547 2.27 -33.54 -11.45
N SER A 548 1.75 -32.43 -10.95
CA SER A 548 0.54 -32.40 -10.11
C SER A 548 -0.47 -31.40 -10.63
N GLY A 549 -1.75 -31.75 -10.53
CA GLY A 549 -2.86 -30.82 -10.68
C GLY A 549 -3.18 -30.13 -9.36
N LEU A 550 -3.68 -28.89 -9.43
CA LEU A 550 -4.12 -28.11 -8.28
C LEU A 550 -5.57 -27.66 -8.51
N VAL A 551 -6.40 -27.75 -7.48
CA VAL A 551 -7.71 -27.09 -7.43
C VAL A 551 -7.84 -26.31 -6.12
N GLY A 552 -8.37 -25.09 -6.17
CA GLY A 552 -8.47 -24.27 -4.98
C GLY A 552 -9.30 -23.01 -5.12
N LEU A 553 -9.38 -22.29 -4.01
CA LEU A 553 -10.01 -20.98 -3.87
C LEU A 553 -8.95 -19.93 -3.58
N LYS A 554 -8.98 -18.82 -4.32
CA LYS A 554 -8.12 -17.67 -4.09
C LYS A 554 -8.93 -16.47 -3.60
N ILE A 555 -8.50 -15.84 -2.51
CA ILE A 555 -9.10 -14.65 -1.91
C ILE A 555 -8.11 -13.50 -1.94
N MET A 556 -8.55 -12.32 -2.38
CA MET A 556 -7.70 -11.12 -2.57
C MET A 556 -8.08 -10.01 -1.57
N PHE A 557 -7.08 -9.36 -0.98
CA PHE A 557 -7.23 -8.42 0.14
C PHE A 557 -6.73 -7.00 -0.13
#